data_AF-X1BVL6-F1
#
_entry.id   AF-X1BVL6-F1
#
_cell.length_a   1.000
_cell.length_b   1.000
_cell.length_c   1.000
_cell.angle_alpha   90.00
_cell.angle_beta   90.00
_cell.angle_gamma   90.00
#
_symmetry.space_group_name_H-M   'P 1'
#
loop_
_entity.id
_entity.type
_entity.pdbx_description
1 polymer ?
#
loop_
_entity_poly.entity_id
_entity_poly.type
_entity_poly.pdbx_seq_one_letter_code
_entity_poly.pdbx_strand_id
1 'polypeptide(L)' 'MKSVIVYFSQTGNTEKIARAIAKGIKSTDNSCTLITLKEIELEN' A
#
# COMPACT_ATOMS: atom_id res chain seq x y z
N MET A 1 -15.98 7.74 -1.37
CA MET A 1 -14.81 8.25 -0.61
C MET A 1 -13.53 8.01 -1.40
N LYS A 2 -12.53 8.90 -1.26
CA LYS A 2 -11.18 8.72 -1.82
C LYS A 2 -10.20 8.46 -0.68
N SER A 3 -9.37 7.43 -0.81
CA SER A 3 -8.35 7.09 0.19
C SER A 3 -6.99 6.78 -0.45
N VAL A 4 -5.94 6.83 0.38
CA VAL A 4 -4.59 6.46 0.00
C VAL A 4 -4.01 5.52 1.06
N ILE A 5 -3.28 4.48 0.61
CA ILE A 5 -2.49 3.60 1.46
C ILE A 5 -1.03 3.77 1.05
N VAL A 6 -0.21 4.26 1.98
CA VAL A 6 1.24 4.35 1.83
C VAL A 6 1.86 3.24 2.65
N TYR A 7 2.70 2.40 2.05
CA TYR A 7 3.33 1.28 2.74
C TYR A 7 4.76 1.03 2.27
N PHE A 8 5.55 0.41 3.13
CA PHE A 8 6.87 -0.12 2.82
C PHE A 8 6.87 -1.64 3.03
N SER A 9 7.61 -2.38 2.21
CA SER A 9 7.65 -3.84 2.27
C SER A 9 8.95 -4.37 1.67
N GLN A 10 9.81 -4.97 2.49
CA GLN A 10 11.05 -5.63 2.01
C GLN A 10 10.74 -6.99 1.37
N THR A 11 9.94 -7.82 2.04
CA THR A 11 9.71 -9.23 1.66
C THR A 11 8.30 -9.52 1.14
N GLY A 12 7.44 -8.50 1.01
CA GLY A 12 6.12 -8.61 0.40
C GLY A 12 4.94 -8.85 1.35
N ASN A 13 5.17 -9.07 2.65
CA ASN A 13 4.07 -9.33 3.59
C ASN A 13 3.19 -8.09 3.81
N THR A 14 3.80 -6.93 4.04
CA THR A 14 3.06 -5.66 4.17
C THR A 14 2.33 -5.31 2.89
N GLU A 15 2.89 -5.62 1.73
CA GLU A 15 2.23 -5.45 0.43
C GLU A 15 0.93 -6.27 0.33
N LYS A 16 0.97 -7.55 0.73
CA LYS A 16 -0.23 -8.41 0.74
C LYS A 16 -1.35 -7.81 1.59
N ILE A 17 -1.00 -7.28 2.76
CA ILE A 17 -1.95 -6.62 3.67
C ILE A 17 -2.50 -5.34 3.04
N ALA A 18 -1.63 -4.46 2.50
CA ALA A 18 -2.04 -3.22 1.84
C ALA A 18 -3.02 -3.48 0.68
N ARG A 19 -2.76 -4.52 -0.11
CA ARG A 19 -3.64 -4.96 -1.20
C ARG A 19 -4.99 -5.48 -0.69
N ALA A 20 -5.01 -6.25 0.40
CA ALA A 20 -6.24 -6.75 1.00
C ALA A 20 -7.12 -5.60 1.53
N ILE A 21 -6.53 -4.62 2.22
CA ILE A 21 -7.24 -3.42 2.70
C ILE A 21 -7.79 -2.63 1.51
N ALA A 22 -6.97 -2.36 0.48
CA ALA A 22 -7.43 -1.64 -0.70
C ALA A 22 -8.57 -2.36 -1.43
N LYS A 23 -8.55 -3.69 -1.48
CA LYS A 23 -9.63 -4.51 -2.05
C LYS A 23 -10.93 -4.31 -1.27
N GLY A 24 -10.87 -4.33 0.07
CA GLY A 24 -12.04 -4.07 0.92
C GLY A 24 -12.61 -2.66 0.78
N ILE A 25 -11.75 -1.65 0.57
CA ILE A 25 -12.22 -0.29 0.27
C ILE A 25 -12.91 -0.26 -1.10
N LYS A 26 -12.26 -0.81 -2.13
CA LYS A 26 -12.79 -0.79 -3.51
C LYS A 26 -14.09 -1.59 -3.68
N SER A 27 -14.42 -2.51 -2.77
CA SER A 27 -15.69 -3.23 -2.83
C SER A 27 -16.92 -2.40 -2.43
N THR A 28 -16.75 -1.13 -2.06
CA THR A 28 -17.83 -0.27 -1.52
C THR A 28 -18.03 1.04 -2.31
N ASP A 29 -17.98 1.01 -3.65
CA ASP A 29 -18.02 2.19 -4.54
C ASP A 29 -17.05 3.33 -4.13
N ASN A 30 -15.97 2.94 -3.44
CA ASN A 30 -14.94 3.82 -2.95
C ASN A 30 -13.67 3.63 -3.78
N SER A 31 -12.84 4.66 -3.82
CA SER A 31 -11.56 4.63 -4.53
C SER A 31 -10.40 4.61 -3.54
N CYS A 32 -9.35 3.85 -3.87
CA CYS A 32 -8.15 3.69 -3.05
C CYS A 32 -6.89 3.61 -3.91
N THR A 33 -5.96 4.52 -3.69
CA THR A 33 -4.62 4.54 -4.30
C THR A 33 -3.62 3.84 -3.39
N LEU A 34 -2.75 2.99 -3.95
CA LEU A 34 -1.63 2.41 -3.21
C LEU A 34 -0.34 3.08 -3.65
N ILE A 35 0.50 3.44 -2.68
CA ILE A 35 1.84 4.00 -2.89
C ILE A 35 2.83 3.16 -2.08
N THR A 36 3.83 2.64 -2.77
CA THR A 36 4.94 1.91 -2.13
C THR A 36 6.10 2.86 -1.91
N LEU A 37 6.63 2.90 -0.69
CA LEU A 37 7.87 3.58 -0.39
C LEU A 37 9.04 2.72 -0.88
N LYS A 38 10.02 3.37 -1.52
CA LYS A 38 11.28 2.71 -1.89
C LYS A 38 12.20 2.65 -0.68
N GLU A 39 12.98 1.58 -0.60
CA GLU A 39 14.11 1.52 0.31
C GLU A 39 15.13 2.59 -0.08
N ILE A 40 15.72 3.23 0.91
CA ILE A 40 16.84 4.14 0.71
C ILE A 40 18.07 3.39 1.21
N GLU A 41 18.97 3.07 0.29
CA GLU A 41 20.31 2.63 0.65
C GLU A 41 21.08 3.86 1.15
N LEU A 42 21.55 3.82 2.39
CA LEU A 42 22.49 4.81 2.90
C LEU A 42 23.87 4.47 2.34
N GLU A 43 24.43 5.36 1.51
CA GLU A 43 25.83 5.28 1.09
C GLU A 43 26.71 5.45 2.35
N ASN A 44 27.50 4.41 2.67
CA ASN A 44 28.49 4.44 3.75
C ASN A 44 29.85 4.92 3.22
#